data_AF-A0A927YLH6-F1
#
_entry.id   AF-A0A927YLH6-F1
#
_cell.length_a   1.000
_cell.length_b   1.000
_cell.length_c   1.000
_cell.angle_alpha   90.00
_cell.angle_beta   90.00
_cell.angle_gamma   90.00
#
_symmetry.space_group_name_H-M   'P 1'
#
loop_
_entity.id
_entity.type
_entity.pdbx_description
1 polymer ?
#
loop_
_entity_poly.entity_id
_entity_poly.type
_entity_poly.pdbx_seq_one_letter_code
_entity_poly.pdbx_strand_id
1 'polypeptide(L)'
;MIAIYARQSVEKSGSVSIDTQISICQSYAKEESRCYIDRGYSGKNLKRPELNRLLEDIRVGKVQAVFVYKLDRISRSLYDFAGLMDFFTKRKVRFVSCTEWFDTDSPMGRAMLSMAAIFAQLERETISQRVQDVYARRSRMGVYMGGQVPLGFRLEDKGLVPKSEETNIVRELFAQYLTLGSYKKVSEELNRRGVQTRRGKAFTPARIGEILRNPVYVKAGEATFSFAKNQGIQLVCNDMDWRKHGFYQYGQRKKIWVCAGHKGIIEEEVFLAAQFVRMKRFGEALRIAQEHLDSKNFYAFNPEMDA
;
A
#
# COMPACT_ATOMS: atom_id res chain seq x y z
N MET A 1 28.33 -2.74 24.53
CA MET A 1 28.01 -1.79 25.64
C MET A 1 26.59 -2.02 26.14
N ILE A 2 26.33 -1.75 27.42
CA ILE A 2 24.98 -1.77 28.00
C ILE A 2 24.34 -0.39 27.83
N ALA A 3 23.08 -0.36 27.42
CA ALA A 3 22.27 0.85 27.33
C ALA A 3 21.20 0.86 28.43
N ILE A 4 21.03 1.99 29.10
CA ILE A 4 19.91 2.26 30.02
C ILE A 4 19.03 3.30 29.35
N TYR A 5 17.74 3.00 29.20
CA TYR A 5 16.78 3.94 28.65
C TYR A 5 15.79 4.39 29.73
N ALA A 6 15.76 5.70 29.97
CA ALA A 6 14.88 6.34 30.95
C ALA A 6 13.98 7.38 30.27
N ARG A 7 12.73 7.47 30.73
CA ARG A 7 11.75 8.41 30.19
C ARG A 7 10.93 9.04 31.32
N GLN A 8 10.65 10.33 31.16
CA GLN A 8 9.67 11.03 32.00
C GLN A 8 8.73 11.85 31.12
N SER A 9 7.43 11.72 31.37
CA SER A 9 6.43 12.60 30.78
C SER A 9 6.48 13.95 31.47
N VAL A 10 6.04 15.03 30.80
CA VAL A 10 5.83 16.34 31.44
C VAL A 10 4.96 16.13 32.69
N GLU A 11 5.45 16.67 33.81
CA GLU A 11 5.05 16.53 35.21
C GLU A 11 3.70 15.84 35.48
N LYS A 12 3.78 14.64 36.05
CA LYS A 12 2.69 14.02 36.82
C LYS A 12 3.17 13.81 38.25
N SER A 13 2.41 14.34 39.21
CA SER A 13 2.56 14.08 40.64
C SER A 13 2.60 12.54 40.87
N GLY A 14 3.69 12.03 41.44
CA GLY A 14 3.90 10.59 41.69
C GLY A 14 4.69 9.82 40.63
N SER A 15 5.25 10.48 39.60
CA SER A 15 6.15 9.80 38.66
C SER A 15 7.56 9.59 39.24
N VAL A 16 8.09 8.38 39.16
CA VAL A 16 9.48 8.06 39.54
C VAL A 16 10.44 8.91 38.71
N SER A 17 11.36 9.61 39.39
CA SER A 17 12.35 10.48 38.74
C SER A 17 13.25 9.68 37.79
N ILE A 18 13.83 10.38 36.80
CA ILE A 18 14.79 9.77 35.87
C ILE A 18 15.98 9.21 36.63
N ASP A 19 16.47 9.92 37.65
CA ASP A 19 17.62 9.50 38.44
C ASP A 19 17.36 8.20 39.18
N THR A 20 16.17 8.04 39.78
CA THR A 20 15.79 6.77 40.42
C THR A 20 15.65 5.63 39.41
N GLN A 21 15.10 5.89 38.22
CA GLN A 21 15.01 4.88 37.16
C GLN A 21 16.42 4.40 36.74
N ILE A 22 17.33 5.34 36.50
CA ILE A 22 18.71 5.04 36.10
C ILE A 22 19.44 4.28 37.19
N SER A 23 19.36 4.73 38.45
CA SER A 23 20.02 4.09 39.58
C SER A 23 19.60 2.62 39.74
N ILE A 24 18.32 2.32 39.60
CA ILE A 24 17.80 0.94 39.64
C ILE A 24 18.31 0.14 38.43
N CYS A 25 18.31 0.71 37.23
CA CYS A 25 18.84 0.01 36.06
C CYS A 25 20.34 -0.26 36.17
N GLN A 26 21.12 0.68 36.73
CA GLN A 26 22.55 0.52 36.95
C GLN A 26 22.86 -0.59 37.96
N SER A 27 22.09 -0.68 39.05
CA SER A 27 22.27 -1.74 40.05
C SER A 27 22.00 -3.14 39.49
N TYR A 28 21.07 -3.26 38.53
CA TYR A 28 20.80 -4.49 37.80
C TYR A 28 21.84 -4.81 36.72
N ALA A 29 22.31 -3.80 35.98
CA ALA A 29 23.27 -3.97 34.89
C ALA A 29 24.64 -4.46 35.40
N LYS A 30 25.07 -4.02 36.60
CA LYS A 30 26.35 -4.41 37.25
C LYS A 30 27.62 -4.14 36.43
N GLU A 31 27.51 -3.38 35.34
CA GLU A 31 28.60 -2.99 34.43
C GLU A 31 28.43 -1.54 33.98
N GLU A 32 29.47 -0.99 33.35
CA GLU A 32 29.43 0.35 32.78
C GLU A 32 28.35 0.45 31.69
N SER A 33 27.48 1.45 31.83
CA SER A 33 26.29 1.59 31.01
C SER A 33 26.09 3.02 30.53
N ARG A 34 25.58 3.16 29.31
CA ARG A 34 25.27 4.43 28.69
C ARG A 34 23.79 4.76 28.85
N CYS A 35 23.50 5.96 29.37
CA CYS A 35 22.12 6.40 29.59
C CYS A 35 21.57 7.18 28.38
N TYR A 36 20.32 6.86 28.00
CA TYR A 36 19.52 7.53 26.99
C TYR A 36 18.26 8.08 27.67
N ILE A 37 18.05 9.39 27.62
CA ILE A 37 17.12 10.07 28.52
C ILE A 37 16.15 10.96 27.74
N ASP A 38 14.88 10.56 27.67
CA ASP A 38 13.82 11.36 27.06
C ASP A 38 12.97 12.08 28.13
N ARG A 39 13.20 13.40 28.30
CA ARG A 39 12.41 14.30 29.16
C ARG A 39 11.27 14.96 28.39
N GLY A 40 10.06 14.94 28.95
CA GLY A 40 8.89 15.56 28.34
C GLY A 40 8.22 14.72 27.24
N TYR A 41 8.67 13.48 27.01
CA TYR A 41 8.12 12.62 25.97
C TYR A 41 7.12 11.58 26.52
N SER A 42 6.05 11.37 25.75
CA SER A 42 5.01 10.38 26.04
C SER A 42 5.38 8.98 25.56
N GLY A 43 4.92 7.96 26.29
CA GLY A 43 5.03 6.54 25.96
C GLY A 43 4.20 6.09 24.74
N LYS A 44 3.40 6.98 24.12
CA LYS A 44 2.38 6.66 23.11
C LYS A 44 2.91 6.43 21.69
N ASN A 45 4.10 6.92 21.36
CA ASN A 45 4.72 6.70 20.05
C ASN A 45 6.25 6.60 20.20
N LEU A 46 6.93 6.14 19.16
CA LEU A 46 8.38 5.96 19.13
C LEU A 46 9.16 7.21 18.66
N LYS A 47 8.49 8.35 18.40
CA LYS A 47 9.14 9.58 17.94
C LYS A 47 9.81 10.32 19.10
N ARG A 48 10.95 9.81 19.55
CA ARG A 48 11.70 10.39 20.68
C ARG A 48 13.20 10.45 20.35
N PRO A 49 13.87 11.58 20.62
CA PRO A 49 15.26 11.79 20.21
C PRO A 49 16.22 10.72 20.77
N GLU A 50 16.19 10.48 22.08
CA GLU A 50 17.16 9.57 22.70
C GLU A 50 16.81 8.10 22.44
N LEU A 51 15.52 7.76 22.32
CA LEU A 51 15.12 6.45 21.81
C LEU A 51 15.63 6.21 20.38
N ASN A 52 15.51 7.18 19.48
CA ASN A 52 16.01 7.04 18.11
C ASN A 52 17.53 6.90 18.07
N ARG A 53 18.25 7.63 18.92
CA ARG A 53 19.70 7.51 19.07
C ARG A 53 20.09 6.12 19.56
N LEU A 54 19.38 5.58 20.57
CA LEU A 54 19.56 4.20 21.04
C LEU A 54 19.34 3.19 19.91
N LEU A 55 18.26 3.34 19.14
CA LEU A 55 17.98 2.45 18.02
C LEU A 55 19.07 2.51 16.94
N GLU A 56 19.65 3.68 16.68
CA GLU A 56 20.78 3.83 15.77
C GLU A 56 22.04 3.16 16.31
N ASP A 57 22.39 3.37 17.58
CA ASP A 57 23.54 2.71 18.21
C ASP A 57 23.38 1.17 18.26
N ILE A 58 22.15 0.67 18.32
CA ILE A 58 21.83 -0.76 18.11
C ILE A 58 22.03 -1.18 16.65
N ARG A 59 21.66 -0.36 15.66
CA ARG A 59 21.84 -0.69 14.23
C ARG A 59 23.31 -0.87 13.87
N VAL A 60 24.18 -0.02 14.41
CA VAL A 60 25.64 -0.10 14.19
C VAL A 60 26.34 -1.11 15.11
N GLY A 61 25.58 -1.91 15.88
CA GLY A 61 26.10 -3.02 16.68
C GLY A 61 26.85 -2.62 17.97
N LYS A 62 26.71 -1.39 18.45
CA LYS A 62 27.41 -0.91 19.66
C LYS A 62 26.76 -1.41 20.96
N VAL A 63 25.44 -1.62 20.93
CA VAL A 63 24.63 -1.99 22.09
C VAL A 63 24.38 -3.50 22.09
N GLN A 64 24.61 -4.13 23.23
CA GLN A 64 24.40 -5.58 23.43
C GLN A 64 23.20 -5.87 24.35
N ALA A 65 22.87 -4.93 25.25
CA ALA A 65 21.72 -5.05 26.13
C ALA A 65 21.07 -3.70 26.38
N VAL A 66 19.74 -3.69 26.54
CA VAL A 66 18.92 -2.52 26.85
C VAL A 66 18.16 -2.77 28.16
N PHE A 67 18.38 -1.91 29.13
CA PHE A 67 17.74 -1.93 30.44
C PHE A 67 16.75 -0.78 30.57
N VAL A 68 15.58 -1.08 31.10
CA VAL A 68 14.55 -0.09 31.41
C VAL A 68 13.99 -0.34 32.81
N TYR A 69 13.53 0.71 33.47
CA TYR A 69 12.92 0.58 34.79
C TYR A 69 11.62 -0.26 34.74
N LYS A 70 10.76 0.03 33.74
CA LYS A 70 9.49 -0.65 33.44
C LYS A 70 9.23 -0.67 31.93
N LEU A 71 8.43 -1.63 31.45
CA LEU A 71 8.02 -1.76 30.05
C LEU A 71 7.39 -0.47 29.51
N ASP A 72 6.58 0.22 30.31
CA ASP A 72 5.91 1.46 29.90
C ASP A 72 6.88 2.65 29.65
N ARG A 73 8.16 2.48 30.01
CA ARG A 73 9.20 3.45 29.68
C ARG A 73 9.52 3.40 28.20
N ILE A 74 9.71 2.20 27.64
CA ILE A 74 10.02 2.04 26.22
C ILE A 74 8.78 2.22 25.34
N SER A 75 7.67 1.55 25.66
CA SER A 75 6.42 1.68 24.90
C SER A 75 5.19 1.38 25.74
N ARG A 76 4.10 2.11 25.51
CA ARG A 76 2.75 1.81 26.04
C ARG A 76 1.85 1.10 25.04
N SER A 77 2.28 0.99 23.79
CA SER A 77 1.58 0.26 22.74
C SER A 77 2.18 -1.14 22.64
N LEU A 78 1.34 -2.17 22.76
CA LEU A 78 1.77 -3.56 22.59
C LEU A 78 2.33 -3.81 21.19
N TYR A 79 1.74 -3.17 20.16
CA TYR A 79 2.22 -3.21 18.79
C TYR A 79 3.63 -2.64 18.64
N ASP A 80 3.87 -1.42 19.16
CA ASP A 80 5.19 -0.79 19.10
C ASP A 80 6.22 -1.57 19.92
N PHE A 81 5.80 -2.13 21.06
CA PHE A 81 6.64 -2.99 21.89
C PHE A 81 7.06 -4.26 21.14
N ALA A 82 6.13 -4.99 20.55
CA ALA A 82 6.42 -6.18 19.76
C ALA A 82 7.39 -5.89 18.61
N GLY A 83 7.21 -4.76 17.92
CA GLY A 83 8.12 -4.32 16.86
C GLY A 83 9.55 -4.02 17.34
N LEU A 84 9.69 -3.36 18.50
CA LEU A 84 10.99 -3.12 19.12
C LEU A 84 11.68 -4.41 19.54
N MET A 85 10.94 -5.36 20.10
CA MET A 85 11.48 -6.64 20.55
C MET A 85 11.94 -7.52 19.39
N ASP A 86 11.18 -7.57 18.29
CA ASP A 86 11.62 -8.21 17.04
C ASP A 86 12.92 -7.55 16.51
N PHE A 87 12.98 -6.21 16.54
CA PHE A 87 14.16 -5.47 16.13
C PHE A 87 15.41 -5.76 16.99
N PHE A 88 15.25 -5.92 18.31
CA PHE A 88 16.32 -6.29 19.25
C PHE A 88 16.76 -7.75 19.08
N THR A 89 15.81 -8.69 19.01
CA THR A 89 16.09 -10.13 18.83
C THR A 89 16.88 -10.39 17.55
N LYS A 90 16.50 -9.76 16.43
CA LYS A 90 17.23 -9.88 15.15
C LYS A 90 18.67 -9.39 15.21
N ARG A 91 18.98 -8.50 16.17
CA ARG A 91 20.32 -7.93 16.40
C ARG A 91 21.01 -8.55 17.60
N LYS A 92 20.45 -9.61 18.18
CA LYS A 92 20.96 -10.29 19.37
C LYS A 92 21.17 -9.32 20.54
N VAL A 93 20.27 -8.33 20.67
CA VAL A 93 20.26 -7.39 21.79
C VAL A 93 19.32 -7.91 22.86
N ARG A 94 19.84 -8.12 24.07
CA ARG A 94 19.04 -8.52 25.24
C ARG A 94 18.23 -7.33 25.74
N PHE A 95 16.98 -7.55 26.13
CA PHE A 95 16.15 -6.52 26.75
C PHE A 95 15.68 -6.94 28.13
N VAL A 96 15.82 -6.03 29.09
CA VAL A 96 15.53 -6.27 30.51
C VAL A 96 14.66 -5.14 31.08
N SER A 97 13.54 -5.52 31.70
CA SER A 97 12.80 -4.65 32.62
C SER A 97 13.27 -4.93 34.04
N CYS A 98 13.69 -3.90 34.78
CA CYS A 98 14.32 -4.10 36.10
C CYS A 98 13.29 -4.35 37.22
N THR A 99 12.07 -3.83 37.10
CA THR A 99 11.04 -3.97 38.14
C THR A 99 9.89 -4.89 37.77
N GLU A 100 9.88 -5.37 36.53
CA GLU A 100 9.00 -6.44 36.09
C GLU A 100 9.89 -7.66 35.81
N TRP A 101 9.47 -8.88 36.16
CA TRP A 101 10.23 -10.11 35.88
C TRP A 101 10.22 -10.44 34.37
N PHE A 102 10.71 -9.52 33.55
CA PHE A 102 10.69 -9.58 32.11
C PHE A 102 12.12 -9.47 31.55
N ASP A 103 12.60 -10.62 31.07
CA ASP A 103 13.89 -10.77 30.43
C ASP A 103 13.70 -11.59 29.15
N THR A 104 14.13 -11.07 28.01
CA THR A 104 13.97 -11.71 26.70
C THR A 104 14.78 -13.01 26.57
N ASP A 105 15.78 -13.23 27.43
CA ASP A 105 16.54 -14.49 27.46
C ASP A 105 15.88 -15.56 28.34
N SER A 106 14.85 -15.20 29.12
CA SER A 106 14.07 -16.17 29.91
C SER A 106 13.01 -16.88 29.05
N PRO A 107 12.66 -18.15 29.34
CA PRO A 107 11.56 -18.85 28.66
C PRO A 107 10.22 -18.11 28.74
N MET A 108 9.91 -17.52 29.90
CA MET A 108 8.68 -16.76 30.12
C MET A 108 8.66 -15.44 29.33
N GLY A 109 9.78 -14.73 29.27
CA GLY A 109 9.92 -13.51 28.44
C GLY A 109 9.75 -13.82 26.95
N ARG A 110 10.36 -14.90 26.45
CA ARG A 110 10.16 -15.36 25.07
C ARG A 110 8.69 -15.70 24.77
N ALA A 111 7.99 -16.37 25.68
CA ALA A 111 6.57 -16.70 25.50
C ALA A 111 5.70 -15.43 25.42
N MET A 112 5.95 -14.46 26.31
CA MET A 112 5.22 -13.19 26.31
C MET A 112 5.51 -12.35 25.04
N LEU A 113 6.73 -12.41 24.49
CA LEU A 113 7.05 -11.81 23.20
C LEU A 113 6.27 -12.45 22.04
N SER A 114 6.23 -13.78 21.98
CA SER A 114 5.46 -14.49 20.95
C SER A 114 3.98 -14.13 21.02
N MET A 115 3.41 -14.02 22.22
CA MET A 115 2.03 -13.59 22.42
C MET A 115 1.79 -12.15 21.96
N ALA A 116 2.70 -11.22 22.30
CA ALA A 116 2.62 -9.84 21.85
C ALA A 116 2.70 -9.72 20.32
N ALA A 117 3.54 -10.54 19.68
CA ALA A 117 3.66 -10.60 18.22
C ALA A 117 2.37 -11.10 17.57
N ILE A 118 1.73 -12.13 18.13
CA ILE A 118 0.43 -12.63 17.66
C ILE A 118 -0.63 -11.52 17.73
N PHE A 119 -0.75 -10.80 18.85
CA PHE A 119 -1.71 -9.70 18.96
C PHE A 119 -1.43 -8.55 17.97
N ALA A 120 -0.16 -8.19 17.78
CA ALA A 120 0.22 -7.17 16.79
C ALA A 120 -0.07 -7.62 15.34
N GLN A 121 -0.06 -8.92 15.08
CA GLN A 121 -0.48 -9.49 13.80
C GLN A 121 -2.01 -9.46 13.67
N LEU A 122 -2.75 -9.91 14.69
CA LEU A 122 -4.21 -9.90 14.71
C LEU A 122 -4.78 -8.49 14.53
N GLU A 123 -4.19 -7.47 15.16
CA GLU A 123 -4.61 -6.08 15.00
C GLU A 123 -4.44 -5.60 13.54
N ARG A 124 -3.31 -5.94 12.90
CA ARG A 124 -3.06 -5.64 11.47
C ARG A 124 -4.07 -6.33 10.56
N GLU A 125 -4.37 -7.60 10.82
CA GLU A 125 -5.35 -8.38 10.06
C GLU A 125 -6.77 -7.81 10.25
N THR A 126 -7.12 -7.40 11.47
CA THR A 126 -8.43 -6.78 11.78
C THR A 126 -8.61 -5.43 11.08
N ILE A 127 -7.57 -4.60 11.01
CA ILE A 127 -7.60 -3.34 10.24
C ILE A 127 -7.79 -3.66 8.74
N SER A 128 -7.08 -4.66 8.22
CA SER A 128 -7.24 -5.11 6.84
C SER A 128 -8.69 -5.53 6.58
N GLN A 129 -9.28 -6.38 7.42
CA GLN A 129 -10.67 -6.83 7.32
C GLN A 129 -11.67 -5.66 7.33
N ARG A 130 -11.54 -4.70 8.24
CA ARG A 130 -12.40 -3.50 8.26
C ARG A 130 -12.29 -2.67 6.98
N VAL A 131 -11.10 -2.57 6.41
CA VAL A 131 -10.88 -1.90 5.13
C VAL A 131 -11.56 -2.67 4.00
N GLN A 132 -11.47 -3.99 4.00
CA GLN A 132 -12.19 -4.84 3.04
C GLN A 132 -13.70 -4.68 3.15
N ASP A 133 -14.27 -4.69 4.36
CA ASP A 133 -15.70 -4.50 4.60
C ASP A 133 -16.21 -3.15 4.10
N VAL A 134 -15.41 -2.10 4.31
CA VAL A 134 -15.69 -0.76 3.78
C VAL A 134 -15.71 -0.77 2.25
N TYR A 135 -14.74 -1.39 1.58
CA TYR A 135 -14.73 -1.51 0.12
C TYR A 135 -15.82 -2.42 -0.41
N ALA A 136 -16.18 -3.49 0.31
CA ALA A 136 -17.27 -4.38 -0.04
C ALA A 136 -18.62 -3.65 0.00
N ARG A 137 -18.87 -2.89 1.08
CA ARG A 137 -20.04 -2.01 1.17
C ARG A 137 -20.06 -1.00 0.02
N ARG A 138 -18.91 -0.46 -0.37
CA ARG A 138 -18.78 0.49 -1.48
C ARG A 138 -19.07 -0.15 -2.84
N SER A 139 -18.56 -1.36 -3.08
CA SER A 139 -18.87 -2.14 -4.28
C SER A 139 -20.38 -2.31 -4.43
N ARG A 140 -21.07 -2.69 -3.35
CA ARG A 140 -22.53 -2.85 -3.36
C ARG A 140 -23.27 -1.55 -3.66
N MET A 141 -22.77 -0.43 -3.15
CA MET A 141 -23.41 0.88 -3.38
C MET A 141 -23.09 1.48 -4.76
N GLY A 142 -22.08 0.99 -5.49
CA GLY A 142 -21.71 1.51 -6.81
C GLY A 142 -21.21 2.97 -6.82
N VAL A 143 -20.82 3.52 -5.67
CA VAL A 143 -20.53 4.96 -5.52
C VAL A 143 -19.11 5.32 -5.92
N TYR A 144 -18.97 6.34 -6.77
CA TYR A 144 -17.73 7.02 -7.08
C TYR A 144 -17.35 7.98 -5.95
N MET A 145 -16.24 7.69 -5.26
CA MET A 145 -15.87 8.36 -4.02
C MET A 145 -15.13 9.70 -4.20
N GLY A 146 -15.11 10.24 -5.42
CA GLY A 146 -14.45 11.50 -5.73
C GLY A 146 -13.05 11.36 -6.32
N GLY A 147 -12.36 12.49 -6.42
CA GLY A 147 -11.21 12.65 -7.28
C GLY A 147 -11.61 13.17 -8.67
N GLN A 148 -10.64 13.24 -9.57
CA GLN A 148 -10.91 13.71 -10.93
C GLN A 148 -11.68 12.64 -11.72
N VAL A 149 -12.87 13.01 -12.20
CA VAL A 149 -13.68 12.14 -13.07
C VAL A 149 -12.85 11.68 -14.29
N PRO A 150 -12.76 10.37 -14.53
CA PRO A 150 -12.04 9.83 -15.68
C PRO A 150 -12.61 10.34 -17.02
N LEU A 151 -11.74 10.51 -18.01
CA LEU A 151 -12.15 10.91 -19.37
C LEU A 151 -13.13 9.87 -19.92
N GLY A 152 -14.20 10.27 -20.61
CA GLY A 152 -15.19 9.30 -21.10
C GLY A 152 -16.32 9.04 -20.12
N PHE A 153 -16.26 9.61 -18.91
CA PHE A 153 -17.31 9.49 -17.91
C PHE A 153 -17.77 10.86 -17.41
N ARG A 154 -18.98 10.89 -16.87
CA ARG A 154 -19.53 11.99 -16.08
C ARG A 154 -20.02 11.44 -14.74
N LEU A 155 -20.00 12.27 -13.71
CA LEU A 155 -20.56 11.93 -12.43
C LEU A 155 -22.06 12.27 -12.46
N GLU A 156 -22.91 11.28 -12.21
CA GLU A 156 -24.34 11.47 -12.01
C GLU A 156 -24.75 10.77 -10.71
N ASP A 157 -25.60 11.44 -9.93
CA ASP A 157 -26.01 11.08 -8.58
C ASP A 157 -24.81 10.74 -7.67
N LYS A 158 -24.36 9.50 -7.75
CA LYS A 158 -23.26 8.94 -6.97
C LYS A 158 -22.33 8.05 -7.80
N GLY A 159 -22.57 7.83 -9.10
CA GLY A 159 -21.83 6.89 -9.93
C GLY A 159 -21.29 7.51 -11.21
N LEU A 160 -20.39 6.78 -11.88
CA LEU A 160 -19.92 7.19 -13.20
C LEU A 160 -20.88 6.74 -14.29
N VAL A 161 -21.14 7.59 -15.27
CA VAL A 161 -21.94 7.26 -16.45
C VAL A 161 -21.11 7.55 -17.71
N PRO A 162 -21.02 6.63 -18.67
CA PRO A 162 -20.30 6.87 -19.92
C PRO A 162 -20.85 8.09 -20.68
N LYS A 163 -19.96 8.94 -21.21
CA LYS A 163 -20.30 10.04 -22.11
C LYS A 163 -19.82 9.71 -23.51
N SER A 164 -20.75 9.39 -24.40
CA SER A 164 -20.53 8.83 -25.75
C SER A 164 -19.36 9.47 -26.51
N GLU A 165 -19.33 10.80 -26.65
CA GLU A 165 -18.28 11.56 -27.33
C GLU A 165 -16.88 11.30 -26.75
N GLU A 166 -16.73 11.43 -25.44
CA GLU A 166 -15.44 11.24 -24.77
C GLU A 166 -15.04 9.75 -24.71
N THR A 167 -16.00 8.81 -24.71
CA THR A 167 -15.67 7.38 -24.76
C THR A 167 -15.00 6.97 -26.06
N ASN A 168 -15.32 7.65 -27.17
CA ASN A 168 -14.69 7.36 -28.46
C ASN A 168 -13.20 7.74 -28.46
N ILE A 169 -12.86 8.86 -27.80
CA ILE A 169 -11.46 9.26 -27.60
C ILE A 169 -10.71 8.20 -26.79
N VAL A 170 -11.33 7.63 -25.76
CA VAL A 170 -10.70 6.57 -24.96
C VAL A 170 -10.50 5.30 -25.79
N ARG A 171 -11.52 4.85 -26.54
CA ARG A 171 -11.39 3.68 -27.43
C ARG A 171 -10.28 3.87 -28.46
N GLU A 172 -10.24 5.03 -29.07
CA GLU A 172 -9.20 5.40 -30.02
C GLU A 172 -7.81 5.38 -29.38
N LEU A 173 -7.66 5.92 -28.18
CA LEU A 173 -6.39 5.93 -27.46
C LEU A 173 -5.87 4.50 -27.20
N PHE A 174 -6.74 3.57 -26.82
CA PHE A 174 -6.37 2.15 -26.67
C PHE A 174 -5.96 1.53 -28.02
N ALA A 175 -6.72 1.81 -29.09
CA ALA A 175 -6.40 1.31 -30.42
C ALA A 175 -5.04 1.82 -30.93
N GLN A 176 -4.81 3.13 -30.88
CA GLN A 176 -3.53 3.73 -31.30
C GLN A 176 -2.36 3.21 -30.46
N TYR A 177 -2.57 2.95 -29.17
CA TYR A 177 -1.51 2.39 -28.33
C TYR A 177 -1.13 0.97 -28.73
N LEU A 178 -2.10 0.12 -29.08
CA LEU A 178 -1.85 -1.23 -29.56
C LEU A 178 -1.16 -1.24 -30.93
N THR A 179 -1.37 -0.23 -31.77
CA THR A 179 -0.67 -0.10 -33.06
C THR A 179 0.73 0.51 -32.91
N LEU A 180 0.89 1.55 -32.08
CA LEU A 180 2.12 2.35 -32.01
C LEU A 180 3.10 1.89 -30.92
N GLY A 181 2.62 1.15 -29.92
CA GLY A 181 3.40 0.64 -28.78
C GLY A 181 3.97 1.69 -27.83
N SER A 182 3.74 2.99 -28.07
CA SER A 182 4.43 4.08 -27.39
C SER A 182 3.49 5.21 -26.97
N TYR A 183 3.52 5.57 -25.68
CA TYR A 183 2.74 6.69 -25.14
C TYR A 183 3.08 8.03 -25.81
N LYS A 184 4.35 8.21 -26.21
CA LYS A 184 4.80 9.42 -26.88
C LYS A 184 4.18 9.54 -28.26
N LYS A 185 4.29 8.48 -29.08
CA LYS A 185 3.71 8.44 -30.42
C LYS A 185 2.19 8.64 -30.39
N VAL A 186 1.49 8.00 -29.45
CA VAL A 186 0.04 8.20 -29.26
C VAL A 186 -0.29 9.65 -28.90
N SER A 187 0.46 10.26 -27.99
CA SER A 187 0.22 11.66 -27.62
C SER A 187 0.49 12.63 -28.79
N GLU A 188 1.54 12.41 -29.57
CA GLU A 188 1.88 13.22 -30.74
C GLU A 188 0.79 13.11 -31.81
N GLU A 189 0.28 11.90 -32.06
CA GLU A 189 -0.78 11.66 -33.03
C GLU A 189 -2.09 12.36 -32.65
N LEU A 190 -2.52 12.20 -31.40
CA LEU A 190 -3.75 12.83 -30.90
C LEU A 190 -3.64 14.36 -30.94
N ASN A 191 -2.49 14.91 -30.55
CA ASN A 191 -2.27 16.36 -30.54
C ASN A 191 -2.18 16.92 -31.96
N ARG A 192 -1.55 16.22 -32.90
CA ARG A 192 -1.47 16.59 -34.32
C ARG A 192 -2.85 16.74 -34.95
N ARG A 193 -3.79 15.89 -34.54
CA ARG A 193 -5.19 15.93 -34.97
C ARG A 193 -6.07 16.91 -34.18
N GLY A 194 -5.51 17.65 -33.24
CA GLY A 194 -6.25 18.61 -32.41
C GLY A 194 -7.17 17.98 -31.37
N VAL A 195 -6.98 16.70 -31.02
CA VAL A 195 -7.78 16.05 -29.97
C VAL A 195 -7.31 16.57 -28.61
N GLN A 196 -8.24 17.16 -27.85
CA GLN A 196 -7.93 17.80 -26.57
C GLN A 196 -8.55 17.04 -25.38
N THR A 197 -7.92 17.20 -24.22
CA THR A 197 -8.50 16.76 -22.94
C THR A 197 -9.74 17.59 -22.59
N ARG A 198 -10.54 17.12 -21.62
CA ARG A 198 -11.73 17.84 -21.11
C ARG A 198 -11.47 19.30 -20.67
N ARG A 199 -10.22 19.65 -20.35
CA ARG A 199 -9.80 21.00 -19.96
C ARG A 199 -9.19 21.82 -21.12
N GLY A 200 -9.34 21.36 -22.37
CA GLY A 200 -8.75 22.01 -23.55
C GLY A 200 -7.23 21.88 -23.66
N LYS A 201 -6.60 21.03 -22.85
CA LYS A 201 -5.14 20.82 -22.89
C LYS A 201 -4.76 19.67 -23.82
N ALA A 202 -3.56 19.72 -24.38
CA ALA A 202 -2.93 18.63 -25.13
C ALA A 202 -2.76 17.36 -24.27
N PHE A 203 -2.77 16.20 -24.90
CA PHE A 203 -2.45 14.93 -24.25
C PHE A 203 -0.94 14.80 -24.05
N THR A 204 -0.53 14.40 -22.83
CA THR A 204 0.86 14.11 -22.51
C THR A 204 1.08 12.60 -22.40
N PRO A 205 2.30 12.09 -22.63
CA PRO A 205 2.61 10.66 -22.49
C PRO A 205 2.24 10.12 -21.09
N ALA A 206 2.46 10.92 -20.04
CA ALA A 206 2.07 10.58 -18.67
C ALA A 206 0.55 10.37 -18.56
N ARG A 207 -0.24 11.25 -19.17
CA ARG A 207 -1.71 11.15 -19.17
C ARG A 207 -2.20 9.93 -19.94
N ILE A 208 -1.60 9.62 -21.09
CA ILE A 208 -1.88 8.40 -21.85
C ILE A 208 -1.62 7.17 -20.97
N GLY A 209 -0.46 7.12 -20.31
CA GLY A 209 -0.10 6.02 -19.41
C GLY A 209 -1.04 5.90 -18.20
N GLU A 210 -1.54 7.01 -17.64
CA GLU A 210 -2.58 6.96 -16.60
C GLU A 210 -3.90 6.36 -17.09
N ILE A 211 -4.35 6.74 -18.29
CA ILE A 211 -5.60 6.24 -18.87
C ILE A 211 -5.49 4.74 -19.13
N LEU A 212 -4.42 4.29 -19.79
CA LEU A 212 -4.23 2.89 -20.16
C LEU A 212 -4.12 1.95 -18.96
N ARG A 213 -3.61 2.41 -17.81
CA ARG A 213 -3.49 1.59 -16.59
C ARG A 213 -4.76 1.56 -15.75
N ASN A 214 -5.75 2.40 -16.04
CA ASN A 214 -6.89 2.59 -15.15
C ASN A 214 -7.97 1.53 -15.45
N PRO A 215 -8.29 0.64 -14.49
CA PRO A 215 -9.28 -0.42 -14.69
C PRO A 215 -10.72 0.11 -14.69
N VAL A 216 -10.93 1.42 -14.54
CA VAL A 216 -12.25 2.04 -14.73
C VAL A 216 -12.79 1.83 -16.14
N TYR A 217 -11.91 1.64 -17.12
CA TYR A 217 -12.28 1.53 -18.52
C TYR A 217 -12.62 0.11 -18.96
N VAL A 218 -12.04 -0.91 -18.34
CA VAL A 218 -12.18 -2.30 -18.77
C VAL A 218 -13.52 -2.87 -18.34
N LYS A 219 -14.13 -3.68 -19.21
CA LYS A 219 -15.25 -4.54 -18.84
C LYS A 219 -14.72 -5.74 -18.07
N ALA A 220 -15.19 -5.92 -16.85
CA ALA A 220 -14.80 -7.03 -16.02
C ALA A 220 -15.22 -8.36 -16.67
N GLY A 221 -14.24 -9.24 -16.80
CA GLY A 221 -14.34 -10.64 -17.22
C GLY A 221 -13.34 -11.50 -16.46
N GLU A 222 -13.34 -12.81 -16.73
CA GLU A 222 -12.53 -13.79 -16.00
C GLU A 222 -11.03 -13.58 -16.21
N ALA A 223 -10.64 -13.18 -17.43
CA ALA A 223 -9.25 -12.88 -17.75
C ALA A 223 -8.75 -11.64 -16.99
N THR A 224 -9.60 -10.62 -16.87
CA THR A 224 -9.28 -9.41 -16.08
C THR A 224 -9.08 -9.73 -14.59
N PHE A 225 -9.91 -10.61 -14.03
CA PHE A 225 -9.77 -11.07 -12.63
C PHE A 225 -8.46 -11.82 -12.41
N SER A 226 -8.16 -12.76 -13.31
CA SER A 226 -6.93 -13.56 -13.26
C SER A 226 -5.68 -12.69 -13.37
N PHE A 227 -5.70 -11.73 -14.29
CA PHE A 227 -4.63 -10.74 -14.42
C PHE A 227 -4.43 -9.93 -13.13
N ALA A 228 -5.51 -9.38 -12.55
CA ALA A 228 -5.41 -8.58 -11.34
C ALA A 228 -4.84 -9.39 -10.17
N LYS A 229 -5.32 -10.64 -9.97
CA LYS A 229 -4.80 -11.55 -8.95
C LYS A 229 -3.30 -11.81 -9.12
N ASN A 230 -2.85 -12.07 -10.35
CA ASN A 230 -1.43 -12.31 -10.67
C ASN A 230 -0.54 -11.08 -10.43
N GLN A 231 -1.09 -9.87 -10.52
CA GLN A 231 -0.38 -8.62 -10.17
C GLN A 231 -0.39 -8.32 -8.67
N GLY A 232 -0.96 -9.20 -7.84
CA GLY A 232 -1.15 -9.00 -6.42
C GLY A 232 -2.12 -7.85 -6.11
N ILE A 233 -3.14 -7.68 -6.95
CA ILE A 233 -4.22 -6.72 -6.76
C ILE A 233 -5.37 -7.44 -6.05
N GLN A 234 -5.87 -6.81 -4.99
CA GLN A 234 -7.01 -7.32 -4.25
C GLN A 234 -8.31 -6.89 -4.95
N LEU A 235 -9.14 -7.86 -5.33
CA LEU A 235 -10.44 -7.65 -5.96
C LEU A 235 -11.56 -7.67 -4.91
N VAL A 236 -12.52 -6.76 -5.03
CA VAL A 236 -13.70 -6.66 -4.16
C VAL A 236 -14.94 -6.44 -5.03
N CYS A 237 -15.76 -7.47 -5.19
CA CYS A 237 -16.82 -7.51 -6.21
C CYS A 237 -18.14 -8.15 -5.74
N ASN A 238 -18.47 -8.00 -4.46
CA ASN A 238 -19.57 -8.73 -3.81
C ASN A 238 -20.93 -8.64 -4.53
N ASP A 239 -21.58 -9.79 -4.71
CA ASP A 239 -22.99 -10.09 -5.06
C ASP A 239 -23.65 -9.33 -6.23
N MET A 240 -22.91 -8.47 -6.92
CA MET A 240 -23.33 -7.79 -8.14
C MET A 240 -23.01 -8.68 -9.35
N ASP A 241 -23.85 -8.65 -10.39
CA ASP A 241 -23.45 -9.13 -11.71
C ASP A 241 -22.37 -8.20 -12.25
N TRP A 242 -21.13 -8.47 -11.85
CA TRP A 242 -19.96 -7.66 -12.17
C TRP A 242 -19.57 -7.78 -13.64
N ARG A 243 -20.14 -8.75 -14.38
CA ARG A 243 -19.77 -8.95 -15.78
C ARG A 243 -20.09 -7.68 -16.57
N LYS A 244 -19.11 -7.21 -17.35
CA LYS A 244 -19.18 -5.97 -18.15
C LYS A 244 -19.14 -4.66 -17.34
N HIS A 245 -19.05 -4.71 -16.01
CA HIS A 245 -18.83 -3.53 -15.17
C HIS A 245 -17.35 -3.13 -15.14
N GLY A 246 -17.06 -1.86 -14.84
CA GLY A 246 -15.69 -1.39 -14.62
C GLY A 246 -15.20 -1.62 -13.20
N PHE A 247 -14.00 -1.12 -12.89
CA PHE A 247 -13.47 -1.12 -11.53
C PHE A 247 -13.09 0.28 -11.04
N TYR A 248 -13.33 0.55 -9.77
CA TYR A 248 -12.70 1.66 -9.06
C TYR A 248 -11.40 1.20 -8.40
N GLN A 249 -10.40 2.08 -8.41
CA GLN A 249 -9.06 1.77 -7.92
C GLN A 249 -8.74 2.55 -6.65
N TYR A 250 -8.41 1.83 -5.56
CA TYR A 250 -8.16 2.40 -4.24
C TYR A 250 -6.92 1.81 -3.56
N GLY A 251 -6.62 2.30 -2.36
CA GLY A 251 -5.52 1.84 -1.52
C GLY A 251 -4.16 2.45 -1.86
N GLN A 252 -3.18 2.24 -0.98
CA GLN A 252 -1.79 2.64 -1.25
C GLN A 252 -1.28 1.90 -2.49
N ARG A 253 -0.58 2.62 -3.38
CA ARG A 253 -0.12 2.13 -4.69
C ARG A 253 -1.23 1.59 -5.60
N LYS A 254 -2.51 1.89 -5.28
CA LYS A 254 -3.67 1.53 -6.09
C LYS A 254 -3.87 0.01 -6.29
N LYS A 255 -3.54 -0.80 -5.27
CA LYS A 255 -3.61 -2.28 -5.31
C LYS A 255 -4.97 -2.87 -4.92
N ILE A 256 -6.03 -2.07 -4.81
CA ILE A 256 -7.38 -2.56 -4.50
C ILE A 256 -8.29 -2.16 -5.65
N TRP A 257 -8.89 -3.15 -6.30
CA TRP A 257 -9.89 -2.96 -7.37
C TRP A 257 -11.26 -3.35 -6.83
N VAL A 258 -12.20 -2.41 -6.90
CA VAL A 258 -13.56 -2.58 -6.40
C VAL A 258 -14.48 -2.54 -7.61
N CYS A 259 -15.36 -3.53 -7.77
CA CYS A 259 -16.32 -3.52 -8.87
C CYS A 259 -17.19 -2.26 -8.80
N ALA A 260 -17.33 -1.60 -9.95
CA ALA A 260 -18.00 -0.32 -10.06
C ALA A 260 -19.46 -0.49 -10.54
N GLY A 261 -20.30 0.50 -10.25
CA GLY A 261 -21.68 0.51 -10.75
C GLY A 261 -21.80 0.77 -12.26
N HIS A 262 -20.74 1.30 -12.90
CA HIS A 262 -20.75 1.66 -14.31
C HIS A 262 -20.26 0.54 -15.21
N LYS A 263 -20.72 0.52 -16.46
CA LYS A 263 -20.23 -0.42 -17.48
C LYS A 263 -18.85 0.00 -17.99
N GLY A 264 -17.94 -0.97 -18.11
CA GLY A 264 -16.67 -0.78 -18.81
C GLY A 264 -16.92 -0.41 -20.27
N ILE A 265 -16.02 0.39 -20.85
CA ILE A 265 -16.13 0.90 -22.22
C ILE A 265 -15.11 0.26 -23.18
N ILE A 266 -14.12 -0.45 -22.63
CA ILE A 266 -13.08 -1.21 -23.33
C ILE A 266 -13.30 -2.69 -23.04
N GLU A 267 -13.29 -3.53 -24.07
CA GLU A 267 -13.36 -4.99 -23.90
C GLU A 267 -12.13 -5.50 -23.13
N GLU A 268 -12.26 -6.65 -22.46
CA GLU A 268 -11.19 -7.13 -21.59
C GLU A 268 -9.91 -7.46 -22.35
N GLU A 269 -10.04 -7.98 -23.56
CA GLU A 269 -8.94 -8.39 -24.44
C GLU A 269 -8.09 -7.18 -24.84
N VAL A 270 -8.74 -6.09 -25.24
CA VAL A 270 -8.08 -4.83 -25.62
C VAL A 270 -7.33 -4.23 -24.43
N PHE A 271 -7.96 -4.24 -23.25
CA PHE A 271 -7.31 -3.72 -22.04
C PHE A 271 -6.11 -4.57 -21.62
N LEU A 272 -6.25 -5.89 -21.64
CA LEU A 272 -5.20 -6.83 -21.26
C LEU A 272 -4.04 -6.81 -22.25
N ALA A 273 -4.31 -6.79 -23.56
CA ALA A 273 -3.28 -6.63 -24.59
C ALA A 273 -2.46 -5.35 -24.34
N ALA A 274 -3.11 -4.23 -24.01
CA ALA A 274 -2.42 -3.00 -23.66
C ALA A 274 -1.57 -3.14 -22.38
N GLN A 275 -2.02 -3.90 -21.37
CA GLN A 275 -1.19 -4.18 -20.20
C GLN A 275 0.03 -5.03 -20.54
N PHE A 276 -0.11 -6.04 -21.39
CA PHE A 276 0.98 -6.92 -21.77
C PHE A 276 2.02 -6.22 -22.63
N VAL A 277 1.60 -5.41 -23.61
CA VAL A 277 2.48 -4.51 -24.37
C VAL A 277 3.29 -3.61 -23.44
N ARG A 278 2.63 -3.00 -22.45
CA ARG A 278 3.29 -2.16 -21.44
C ARG A 278 4.31 -2.95 -20.60
N MET A 279 4.02 -4.21 -20.30
CA MET A 279 4.89 -5.10 -19.54
C MET A 279 6.01 -5.72 -20.41
N LYS A 280 6.11 -5.35 -21.70
CA LYS A 280 7.02 -5.97 -22.67
C LYS A 280 6.80 -7.49 -22.83
N ARG A 281 5.55 -7.92 -22.68
CA ARG A 281 5.11 -9.33 -22.84
C ARG A 281 4.36 -9.47 -24.17
N PHE A 282 5.06 -9.23 -25.27
CA PHE A 282 4.43 -9.13 -26.61
C PHE A 282 3.76 -10.43 -27.05
N GLY A 283 4.35 -11.59 -26.74
CA GLY A 283 3.73 -12.89 -27.06
C GLY A 283 2.36 -13.09 -26.41
N GLU A 284 2.14 -12.63 -25.18
CA GLU A 284 0.82 -12.69 -24.54
C GLU A 284 -0.16 -11.68 -25.09
N ALA A 285 0.33 -10.49 -25.47
CA ALA A 285 -0.50 -9.51 -26.17
C ALA A 285 -0.97 -10.04 -27.53
N LEU A 286 -0.07 -10.66 -28.30
CA LEU A 286 -0.35 -11.25 -29.60
C LEU A 286 -1.32 -12.43 -29.49
N ARG A 287 -1.15 -13.30 -28.47
CA ARG A 287 -2.06 -14.42 -28.25
C ARG A 287 -3.50 -13.94 -28.01
N ILE A 288 -3.68 -12.96 -27.12
CA ILE A 288 -5.00 -12.38 -26.84
C ILE A 288 -5.59 -11.72 -28.09
N ALA A 289 -4.75 -11.04 -28.87
CA ALA A 289 -5.13 -10.46 -30.14
C ALA A 289 -5.63 -11.53 -31.13
N GLN A 290 -4.88 -12.61 -31.33
CA GLN A 290 -5.23 -13.69 -32.27
C GLN A 290 -6.49 -14.47 -31.86
N GLU A 291 -6.67 -14.73 -30.57
CA GLU A 291 -7.82 -15.52 -30.08
C GLU A 291 -9.16 -14.76 -30.18
N HIS A 292 -9.16 -13.42 -30.22
CA HIS A 292 -10.38 -12.62 -30.03
C HIS A 292 -10.60 -11.49 -31.06
N LEU A 293 -9.60 -11.10 -31.88
CA LEU A 293 -9.74 -9.97 -32.82
C LEU A 293 -10.29 -10.33 -34.21
N ASP A 294 -10.43 -11.62 -34.57
CA ASP A 294 -10.94 -12.02 -35.90
C ASP A 294 -12.48 -11.98 -36.03
N SER A 295 -13.23 -11.77 -34.95
CA SER A 295 -14.69 -11.97 -34.98
C SER A 295 -15.55 -10.73 -35.25
N LYS A 296 -15.08 -9.50 -34.98
CA LYS A 296 -15.83 -8.25 -35.27
C LYS A 296 -14.91 -7.03 -35.39
N ASN A 297 -14.63 -6.56 -36.62
CA ASN A 297 -14.14 -5.21 -36.97
C ASN A 297 -13.27 -4.49 -35.91
N PHE A 298 -12.07 -5.00 -35.57
CA PHE A 298 -11.15 -4.28 -34.69
C PHE A 298 -9.69 -4.30 -35.19
N TYR A 299 -9.04 -3.15 -34.96
CA TYR A 299 -7.77 -2.62 -35.49
C TYR A 299 -6.60 -3.60 -35.68
N ALA A 300 -5.80 -3.35 -36.72
CA ALA A 300 -4.54 -4.04 -37.00
C ALA A 300 -3.55 -3.93 -35.82
N PHE A 301 -3.36 -5.03 -35.10
CA PHE A 301 -2.25 -5.21 -34.18
C PHE A 301 -0.95 -5.24 -35.00
N ASN A 302 0.04 -4.40 -34.67
CA ASN A 302 1.30 -4.37 -35.41
C ASN A 302 2.22 -5.50 -34.90
N PRO A 303 2.49 -6.55 -35.69
CA PRO A 303 3.34 -7.66 -35.28
C PRO A 303 4.83 -7.29 -35.20
N GLU A 304 5.26 -6.13 -35.71
CA GLU A 304 6.67 -5.69 -35.71
C GLU A 304 7.14 -5.10 -34.38
N MET A 305 6.40 -5.29 -33.28
CA MET A 305 6.78 -4.80 -31.94
C MET A 305 7.89 -5.63 -31.26
N ASP A 306 8.45 -6.62 -31.94
CA ASP A 306 9.53 -7.50 -31.48
C ASP A 306 10.96 -6.99 -31.82
N ALA A 307 11.16 -5.68 -32.02
CA ALA A 307 12.48 -5.07 -32.25
C ALA A 307 12.96 -4.18 -31.09
#